data_AF-A0A8J9YQH1-F1
#
_entry.id   AF-A0A8J9YQH1-F1
#
_cell.length_a   1.000
_cell.length_b   1.000
_cell.length_c   1.000
_cell.angle_alpha   90.00
_cell.angle_beta   90.00
_cell.angle_gamma   90.00
#
_symmetry.space_group_name_H-M   'P 1'
#
loop_
_entity.id
_entity.type
_entity.pdbx_description
1 polymer ?
#
loop_
_entity_poly.entity_id
_entity_poly.type
_entity_poly.pdbx_seq_one_letter_code
_entity_poly.pdbx_strand_id
1 'polypeptide(L)'
;MADEDSEDEFDKNLKSNKKKKEGDRKGFYRKGKGLVKGRSGRGKKLSISLLSGNGTTVAHSSFGLDVPLYASEGRVLELAAQKLIAMRKVDEESAGHLLLCEGDGSWLKYVPGTKQLFVVKDYLEFRNLPSSKIHLYVMTRENYIVLQKSKERQDRDKHWKEARLLLDDSSEDPNEDWWRARVPVTDHDYEFAMELQQFYDNEEAKFAPDEDDADQNASREQTEEPSVVLVATSMTKEEKRKLRDLVHDLNHKNIQDPENSKLYTIRRDKAWENFVDNISLKTFNACRPIEIKFIGEEETVDTGGPRNEMFRLAFIDIFETSGLFEPSQIGFLPISSAMSVADEEFLKVGKMMALSIVHLGPTPAFLHPAVVAGICGRKLPATAMSPFQPVDGETAAFVNKLESATQETVVSLFASDVGLVMRSKVGWKKPAGKATMGDAALLRNLLCLEDLVLSRKSAIDQLRQGLKLFDLLHVLEREPQLSGALLQKSMKPVSADDIKRTLDVHWAAEGSNKKERQKDLYERLTKWLDSVEEGDGRVSLGDFLTFVTAMDAEPQIGWALRPILQFCECPEGCRCLPVSNTCAATITMPEHMGTLPQEEFRATMEEAVVSGLGFGRV
;
A
#
# COMPACT_ATOMS: atom_id res chain seq x y z
N MET A 1 12.22 20.29 -67.19
CA MET A 1 10.99 20.84 -66.58
C MET A 1 10.35 19.72 -65.80
N ALA A 2 10.58 19.71 -64.49
CA ALA A 2 9.82 19.03 -63.43
C ALA A 2 10.80 18.87 -62.27
N ASP A 3 10.71 19.76 -61.28
CA ASP A 3 11.05 19.55 -59.86
C ASP A 3 10.88 20.89 -59.13
N GLU A 4 9.63 21.31 -58.93
CA GLU A 4 9.26 22.41 -58.00
C GLU A 4 8.07 22.03 -57.08
N ASP A 5 7.55 20.80 -57.14
CA ASP A 5 6.29 20.43 -56.45
C ASP A 5 6.46 19.72 -55.08
N SER A 6 7.68 19.49 -54.58
CA SER A 6 7.89 18.73 -53.32
C SER A 6 8.19 19.57 -52.07
N GLU A 7 8.58 20.85 -52.21
CA GLU A 7 8.76 21.77 -51.06
C GLU A 7 7.43 22.41 -50.60
N ASP A 8 6.38 22.29 -51.41
CA ASP A 8 5.14 23.06 -51.28
C ASP A 8 3.99 22.31 -50.55
N GLU A 9 4.18 21.03 -50.20
CA GLU A 9 3.19 20.19 -49.50
C GLU A 9 3.34 20.22 -47.96
N PHE A 10 4.56 20.49 -47.46
CA PHE A 10 4.85 20.58 -46.03
C PHE A 10 4.31 21.88 -45.41
N ASP A 11 4.48 23.01 -46.10
CA ASP A 11 4.06 24.32 -45.59
C ASP A 11 2.52 24.52 -45.62
N LYS A 12 1.83 23.83 -46.55
CA LYS A 12 0.35 23.84 -46.66
C LYS A 12 -0.34 23.07 -45.52
N ASN A 13 0.26 22.01 -44.98
CA ASN A 13 -0.33 21.22 -43.89
C ASN A 13 -0.10 21.82 -42.49
N LEU A 14 0.99 22.57 -42.27
CA LEU A 14 1.26 23.23 -40.98
C LEU A 14 0.56 24.59 -40.83
N LYS A 15 0.50 25.41 -41.89
CA LYS A 15 -0.03 26.79 -41.81
C LYS A 15 -1.56 26.87 -41.86
N SER A 16 -2.25 25.93 -42.53
CA SER A 16 -3.71 26.01 -42.74
C SER A 16 -4.57 25.68 -41.51
N ASN A 17 -4.00 25.13 -40.43
CA ASN A 17 -4.76 24.66 -39.26
C ASN A 17 -4.61 25.51 -37.99
N LYS A 18 -3.69 26.49 -37.93
CA LYS A 18 -3.41 27.25 -36.70
C LYS A 18 -4.56 28.16 -36.26
N LYS A 19 -5.11 28.98 -37.17
CA LYS A 19 -6.19 29.94 -36.83
C LYS A 19 -7.50 29.24 -36.43
N LYS A 20 -7.78 28.07 -37.01
CA LYS A 20 -9.00 27.28 -36.72
C LYS A 20 -8.86 26.53 -35.39
N LYS A 21 -7.71 25.88 -35.14
CA LYS A 21 -7.44 25.15 -33.89
C LYS A 21 -7.20 26.05 -32.67
N GLU A 22 -6.69 27.28 -32.84
CA GLU A 22 -6.56 28.24 -31.73
C GLU A 22 -7.92 28.80 -31.27
N GLY A 23 -8.91 28.83 -32.16
CA GLY A 23 -10.31 29.12 -31.83
C GLY A 23 -10.97 27.97 -31.06
N ASP A 24 -10.76 26.72 -31.49
CA ASP A 24 -11.29 25.53 -30.81
C ASP A 24 -10.67 25.35 -29.40
N ARG A 25 -9.37 25.67 -29.24
CA ARG A 25 -8.63 25.66 -27.96
C ARG A 25 -9.20 26.63 -26.91
N LYS A 26 -9.88 27.71 -27.30
CA LYS A 26 -10.51 28.69 -26.39
C LYS A 26 -11.96 28.36 -26.01
N GLY A 27 -12.62 27.45 -26.73
CA GLY A 27 -14.05 27.13 -26.55
C GLY A 27 -14.34 25.99 -25.57
N PHE A 28 -13.37 25.10 -25.33
CA PHE A 28 -13.60 23.83 -24.62
C PHE A 28 -14.03 24.00 -23.16
N TYR A 29 -13.52 25.03 -22.45
CA TYR A 29 -13.81 25.26 -21.03
C TYR A 29 -15.06 26.09 -20.74
N ARG A 30 -15.86 26.46 -21.76
CA ARG A 30 -17.13 27.19 -21.56
C ARG A 30 -18.37 26.31 -21.52
N LYS A 31 -18.26 25.00 -21.77
CA LYS A 31 -19.38 24.07 -21.68
C LYS A 31 -19.10 23.03 -20.59
N GLY A 32 -20.04 22.90 -19.66
CA GLY A 32 -19.94 22.03 -18.50
C GLY A 32 -19.64 20.57 -18.86
N LYS A 33 -18.93 19.91 -17.94
CA LYS A 33 -18.50 18.51 -17.99
C LYS A 33 -19.67 17.59 -18.37
N GLY A 34 -19.64 17.06 -19.59
CA GLY A 34 -20.45 15.92 -20.00
C GLY A 34 -19.62 14.65 -19.82
N LEU A 35 -20.00 13.81 -18.86
CA LEU A 35 -19.39 12.49 -18.62
C LEU A 35 -19.62 11.58 -19.82
N VAL A 36 -18.55 11.22 -20.53
CA VAL A 36 -18.55 10.10 -21.48
C VAL A 36 -18.09 8.85 -20.71
N LYS A 37 -19.01 7.90 -20.50
CA LYS A 37 -18.71 6.57 -19.94
C LYS A 37 -17.81 5.80 -20.91
N GLY A 38 -16.53 5.66 -20.60
CA GLY A 38 -15.58 4.78 -21.30
C GLY A 38 -15.23 3.56 -20.44
N ARG A 39 -15.31 2.36 -21.02
CA ARG A 39 -14.91 1.08 -20.37
C ARG A 39 -13.44 1.16 -19.91
N SER A 40 -13.20 1.02 -18.60
CA SER A 40 -11.87 0.93 -17.98
C SER A 40 -11.25 -0.46 -18.22
N GLY A 41 -9.92 -0.54 -18.24
CA GLY A 41 -9.21 -1.83 -18.20
C GLY A 41 -8.33 -2.21 -19.40
N ARG A 42 -7.98 -1.30 -20.32
CA ARG A 42 -6.86 -1.54 -21.25
C ARG A 42 -6.00 -0.29 -21.39
N GLY A 43 -4.71 -0.44 -21.09
CA GLY A 43 -3.69 0.58 -21.38
C GLY A 43 -3.84 1.10 -22.81
N LYS A 44 -3.56 2.37 -23.01
CA LYS A 44 -3.71 3.02 -24.32
C LYS A 44 -2.42 2.87 -25.09
N LYS A 45 -2.52 2.21 -26.25
CA LYS A 45 -1.43 2.17 -27.21
C LYS A 45 -1.32 3.53 -27.89
N LEU A 46 -0.25 4.27 -27.61
CA LEU A 46 0.15 5.48 -28.30
C LEU A 46 1.17 5.14 -29.38
N SER A 47 1.14 5.83 -30.52
CA SER A 47 2.24 5.73 -31.49
C SER A 47 3.31 6.74 -31.12
N ILE A 48 4.58 6.34 -31.10
CA ILE A 48 5.70 7.22 -30.77
C ILE A 48 6.78 7.09 -31.84
N SER A 49 7.38 8.21 -32.25
CA SER A 49 8.58 8.21 -33.09
C SER A 49 9.62 9.22 -32.62
N LEU A 50 10.88 9.01 -32.99
CA LEU A 50 11.98 9.93 -32.74
C LEU A 50 12.07 10.98 -33.85
N LEU A 51 12.27 12.25 -33.49
CA LEU A 51 12.55 13.34 -34.43
C LEU A 51 14.05 13.69 -34.43
N SER A 52 14.60 13.93 -35.62
CA SER A 52 15.94 14.50 -35.81
C SER A 52 15.93 16.03 -35.64
N GLY A 53 17.12 16.65 -35.58
CA GLY A 53 17.28 18.10 -35.34
C GLY A 53 16.65 19.04 -36.37
N ASN A 54 16.41 18.54 -37.58
CA ASN A 54 15.66 19.22 -38.65
C ASN A 54 14.14 18.99 -38.57
N GLY A 55 13.64 18.28 -37.55
CA GLY A 55 12.21 18.01 -37.36
C GLY A 55 11.65 16.86 -38.21
N THR A 56 12.50 16.09 -38.90
CA THR A 56 12.05 14.89 -39.65
C THR A 56 12.02 13.66 -38.76
N THR A 57 11.10 12.72 -39.03
CA THR A 57 11.06 11.45 -38.29
C THR A 57 12.25 10.58 -38.64
N VAL A 58 12.97 10.09 -37.62
CA VAL A 58 14.10 9.19 -37.81
C VAL A 58 13.61 7.87 -38.37
N ALA A 59 14.24 7.38 -39.43
CA ALA A 59 13.84 6.14 -40.09
C ALA A 59 13.80 4.96 -39.12
N HIS A 60 12.72 4.17 -39.19
CA HIS A 60 12.47 3.01 -38.33
C HIS A 60 12.48 3.33 -36.82
N SER A 61 12.08 4.54 -36.42
CA SER A 61 11.93 4.93 -35.01
C SER A 61 10.50 4.85 -34.48
N SER A 62 9.52 4.53 -35.35
CA SER A 62 8.11 4.46 -34.97
C SER A 62 7.78 3.15 -34.26
N PHE A 63 7.14 3.24 -33.10
CA PHE A 63 6.64 2.09 -32.36
C PHE A 63 5.36 2.42 -31.60
N GLY A 64 4.56 1.38 -31.32
CA GLY A 64 3.47 1.49 -30.36
C GLY A 64 4.01 1.37 -28.94
N LEU A 65 3.56 2.26 -28.05
CA LEU A 65 3.85 2.25 -26.63
C LEU A 65 2.54 2.11 -25.85
N ASP A 66 2.44 1.05 -25.06
CA ASP A 66 1.30 0.84 -24.17
C ASP A 66 1.55 1.63 -22.88
N VAL A 67 0.69 2.60 -22.59
CA VAL A 67 0.82 3.46 -21.41
C VAL A 67 -0.50 3.54 -20.63
N PRO A 68 -0.45 3.69 -19.30
CA PRO A 68 -1.62 4.03 -18.47
C PRO A 68 -2.31 5.31 -18.97
N LEU A 69 -3.64 5.41 -18.76
CA LEU A 69 -4.39 6.62 -19.07
C LEU A 69 -3.93 7.79 -18.21
N TYR A 70 -3.45 7.53 -17.00
CA TYR A 70 -2.98 8.57 -16.10
C TYR A 70 -1.47 8.81 -16.15
N ALA A 71 -0.80 8.24 -17.15
CA ALA A 71 0.63 8.45 -17.34
C ALA A 71 0.94 9.93 -17.55
N SER A 72 1.84 10.47 -16.72
CA SER A 72 2.41 11.80 -16.87
C SER A 72 3.34 11.86 -18.08
N GLU A 73 3.69 13.07 -18.54
CA GLU A 73 4.64 13.25 -19.64
C GLU A 73 5.98 12.55 -19.35
N GLY A 74 6.48 12.66 -18.10
CA GLY A 74 7.70 12.01 -17.66
C GLY A 74 7.66 10.49 -17.77
N ARG A 75 6.54 9.86 -17.36
CA ARG A 75 6.37 8.40 -17.45
C ARG A 75 6.26 7.92 -18.90
N VAL A 76 5.56 8.64 -19.77
CA VAL A 76 5.49 8.32 -21.20
C VAL A 76 6.88 8.44 -21.85
N LEU A 77 7.66 9.45 -21.47
CA LEU A 77 9.03 9.64 -21.95
C LEU A 77 9.98 8.55 -21.49
N GLU A 78 9.92 8.17 -20.22
CA GLU A 78 10.75 7.11 -19.65
C GLU A 78 10.58 5.80 -20.44
N LEU A 79 9.32 5.37 -20.62
CA LEU A 79 8.97 4.16 -21.35
C LEU A 79 9.34 4.25 -22.85
N ALA A 80 9.15 5.43 -23.46
CA ALA A 80 9.56 5.67 -24.84
C ALA A 80 11.09 5.64 -25.01
N ALA A 81 11.84 6.21 -24.05
CA ALA A 81 13.29 6.25 -24.07
C ALA A 81 13.89 4.85 -23.91
N GLN A 82 13.40 4.05 -22.96
CA GLN A 82 13.81 2.64 -22.80
C GLN A 82 13.66 1.86 -24.11
N LYS A 83 12.56 2.08 -24.83
CA LYS A 83 12.30 1.41 -26.10
C LYS A 83 13.19 1.92 -27.24
N LEU A 84 13.46 3.23 -27.29
CA LEU A 84 14.39 3.82 -28.27
C LEU A 84 15.84 3.36 -28.04
N ILE A 85 16.27 3.19 -26.78
CA ILE A 85 17.56 2.62 -26.40
C ILE A 85 17.62 1.15 -26.85
N ALA A 86 16.59 0.34 -26.56
CA ALA A 86 16.51 -1.05 -27.02
C ALA A 86 16.56 -1.17 -28.56
N MET A 87 16.03 -0.17 -29.28
CA MET A 87 16.10 -0.07 -30.75
C MET A 87 17.43 0.50 -31.26
N ARG A 88 18.40 0.82 -30.38
CA ARG A 88 19.70 1.45 -30.68
C ARG A 88 19.55 2.76 -31.46
N LYS A 89 18.52 3.55 -31.12
CA LYS A 89 18.22 4.84 -31.75
C LYS A 89 18.69 6.04 -30.93
N VAL A 90 18.95 5.81 -29.65
CA VAL A 90 19.37 6.81 -28.66
C VAL A 90 20.38 6.12 -27.74
N ASP A 91 21.47 6.80 -27.38
CA ASP A 91 22.49 6.26 -26.47
C ASP A 91 22.04 6.38 -25.01
N GLU A 92 22.48 5.48 -24.12
CA GLU A 92 22.13 5.48 -22.69
C GLU A 92 22.49 6.80 -21.97
N GLU A 93 23.49 7.53 -22.48
CA GLU A 93 23.97 8.81 -21.94
C GLU A 93 23.17 10.03 -22.42
N SER A 94 22.14 9.85 -23.25
CA SER A 94 21.39 10.95 -23.89
C SER A 94 20.38 11.62 -22.92
N ALA A 95 20.86 12.47 -22.03
CA ALA A 95 20.04 13.27 -21.13
C ALA A 95 19.09 14.24 -21.87
N GLY A 96 17.83 14.32 -21.40
CA GLY A 96 16.91 15.42 -21.74
C GLY A 96 16.10 15.29 -23.04
N HIS A 97 15.26 14.26 -23.15
CA HIS A 97 14.24 14.19 -24.20
C HIS A 97 12.96 14.95 -23.80
N LEU A 98 12.25 15.48 -24.80
CA LEU A 98 10.95 16.12 -24.64
C LEU A 98 9.89 15.36 -25.43
N LEU A 99 8.68 15.28 -24.86
CA LEU A 99 7.52 14.69 -25.53
C LEU A 99 6.79 15.77 -26.30
N LEU A 100 6.59 15.57 -27.59
CA LEU A 100 6.00 16.56 -28.47
C LEU A 100 4.67 16.05 -29.05
N CYS A 101 3.76 17.00 -29.20
CA CYS A 101 2.44 16.80 -29.78
C CYS A 101 2.53 16.55 -31.29
N GLU A 102 1.65 15.68 -31.79
CA GLU A 102 1.36 15.57 -33.22
C GLU A 102 0.81 16.87 -33.81
N GLY A 103 1.44 17.35 -34.88
CA GLY A 103 1.02 18.54 -35.63
C GLY A 103 2.02 19.67 -35.51
N ASP A 104 1.86 20.56 -34.53
CA ASP A 104 2.68 21.77 -34.40
C ASP A 104 4.03 21.52 -33.69
N GLY A 105 4.26 20.30 -33.20
CA GLY A 105 5.48 19.91 -32.50
C GLY A 105 5.64 20.62 -31.15
N SER A 106 4.53 21.05 -30.54
CA SER A 106 4.55 21.69 -29.22
C SER A 106 4.94 20.68 -28.14
N TRP A 107 5.65 21.15 -27.12
CA TRP A 107 6.04 20.37 -25.96
C TRP A 107 4.83 20.05 -25.08
N LEU A 108 4.66 18.78 -24.77
CA LEU A 108 3.57 18.22 -23.97
C LEU A 108 3.86 18.24 -22.47
N LYS A 109 4.40 19.34 -21.94
CA LYS A 109 4.42 19.57 -20.49
C LYS A 109 3.00 19.79 -19.94
N TYR A 110 2.18 20.47 -20.74
CA TYR A 110 0.78 20.76 -20.47
C TYR A 110 -0.09 20.22 -21.59
N VAL A 111 -1.37 20.02 -21.33
CA VAL A 111 -2.35 19.82 -22.39
C VAL A 111 -2.35 21.07 -23.30
N PRO A 112 -2.16 20.94 -24.63
CA PRO A 112 -1.87 22.09 -25.49
C PRO A 112 -2.89 23.23 -25.38
N GLY A 113 -2.42 24.43 -25.03
CA GLY A 113 -3.26 25.62 -24.89
C GLY A 113 -3.88 25.79 -23.49
N THR A 114 -3.48 24.97 -22.51
CA THR A 114 -3.94 25.06 -21.12
C THR A 114 -2.74 25.21 -20.16
N LYS A 115 -3.03 25.43 -18.87
CA LYS A 115 -2.06 25.32 -17.76
C LYS A 115 -2.14 23.95 -17.04
N GLN A 116 -2.98 23.04 -17.52
CA GLN A 116 -3.17 21.72 -16.93
C GLN A 116 -2.02 20.81 -17.34
N LEU A 117 -1.39 20.14 -16.37
CA LEU A 117 -0.29 19.22 -16.62
C LEU A 117 -0.73 18.11 -17.58
N PHE A 118 0.20 17.67 -18.43
CA PHE A 118 -0.08 16.58 -19.34
C PHE A 118 -0.28 15.28 -18.59
N VAL A 119 -1.42 14.67 -18.84
CA VAL A 119 -1.76 13.29 -18.52
C VAL A 119 -2.43 12.69 -19.75
N VAL A 120 -2.16 11.42 -20.06
CA VAL A 120 -2.65 10.76 -21.29
C VAL A 120 -4.17 10.86 -21.43
N LYS A 121 -4.95 10.72 -20.35
CA LYS A 121 -6.41 10.85 -20.30
C LYS A 121 -6.86 12.24 -20.73
N ASP A 122 -6.37 13.27 -20.05
CA ASP A 122 -6.73 14.66 -20.32
C ASP A 122 -6.33 15.06 -21.75
N TYR A 123 -5.19 14.55 -22.23
CA TYR A 123 -4.73 14.79 -23.58
C TYR A 123 -5.60 14.07 -24.63
N LEU A 124 -6.02 12.83 -24.38
CA LEU A 124 -6.94 12.10 -25.25
C LEU A 124 -8.30 12.80 -25.35
N GLU A 125 -8.84 13.24 -24.22
CA GLU A 125 -10.08 14.01 -24.14
C GLU A 125 -9.95 15.34 -24.90
N PHE A 126 -8.85 16.06 -24.70
CA PHE A 126 -8.54 17.29 -25.43
C PHE A 126 -8.43 17.09 -26.94
N ARG A 127 -7.73 16.03 -27.37
CA ARG A 127 -7.57 15.72 -28.80
C ARG A 127 -8.86 15.23 -29.43
N ASN A 128 -9.78 14.70 -28.63
CA ASN A 128 -11.02 14.06 -29.07
C ASN A 128 -10.76 13.02 -30.18
N LEU A 129 -9.68 12.24 -29.99
CA LEU A 129 -9.24 11.19 -30.91
C LEU A 129 -9.01 9.89 -30.12
N PRO A 130 -9.30 8.72 -30.71
CA PRO A 130 -8.92 7.45 -30.09
C PRO A 130 -7.40 7.33 -30.01
N SER A 131 -6.89 6.69 -28.95
CA SER A 131 -5.44 6.60 -28.69
C SER A 131 -4.64 5.99 -29.84
N SER A 132 -5.24 5.07 -30.60
CA SER A 132 -4.65 4.45 -31.80
C SER A 132 -4.37 5.45 -32.94
N LYS A 133 -4.94 6.66 -32.86
CA LYS A 133 -4.73 7.77 -33.81
C LYS A 133 -3.92 8.91 -33.20
N ILE A 134 -3.36 8.73 -32.00
CA ILE A 134 -2.46 9.70 -31.40
C ILE A 134 -1.02 9.28 -31.69
N HIS A 135 -0.31 10.14 -32.42
CA HIS A 135 1.12 9.98 -32.65
C HIS A 135 1.91 11.05 -31.90
N LEU A 136 2.73 10.65 -30.93
CA LEU A 136 3.63 11.54 -30.20
C LEU A 136 5.05 11.46 -30.75
N TYR A 137 5.82 12.50 -30.50
CA TYR A 137 7.20 12.57 -30.94
C TYR A 137 8.14 12.73 -29.76
N VAL A 138 9.29 12.09 -29.82
CA VAL A 138 10.38 12.25 -28.87
C VAL A 138 11.50 13.01 -29.57
N MET A 139 12.09 13.98 -28.89
CA MET A 139 13.16 14.82 -29.45
C MET A 139 14.09 15.28 -28.34
N THR A 140 15.40 15.37 -28.60
CA THR A 140 16.32 15.93 -27.61
C THR A 140 16.04 17.41 -27.38
N ARG A 141 16.24 17.89 -26.15
CA ARG A 141 16.00 19.28 -25.76
C ARG A 141 16.84 20.26 -26.58
N GLU A 142 18.09 19.93 -26.86
CA GLU A 142 18.99 20.73 -27.69
C GLU A 142 18.44 20.92 -29.11
N ASN A 143 18.07 19.81 -29.75
CA ASN A 143 17.47 19.83 -31.08
C ASN A 143 16.14 20.60 -31.06
N TYR A 144 15.34 20.44 -30.00
CA TYR A 144 14.07 21.15 -29.86
C TYR A 144 14.28 22.66 -29.78
N ILE A 145 15.28 23.13 -29.03
CA ILE A 145 15.64 24.55 -28.97
C ILE A 145 16.11 25.06 -30.34
N VAL A 146 16.93 24.29 -31.05
CA VAL A 146 17.38 24.63 -32.42
C VAL A 146 16.19 24.76 -33.37
N LEU A 147 15.28 23.78 -33.34
CA LEU A 147 14.05 23.77 -34.15
C LEU A 147 13.13 24.95 -33.82
N GLN A 148 13.03 25.37 -32.56
CA GLN A 148 12.19 26.52 -32.19
C GLN A 148 12.86 27.85 -32.56
N LYS A 149 14.20 27.91 -32.58
CA LYS A 149 14.94 29.10 -33.05
C LYS A 149 14.86 29.29 -34.56
N SER A 150 14.76 28.21 -35.34
CA SER A 150 14.59 28.28 -36.81
C SER A 150 13.18 28.71 -37.24
N LYS A 151 12.18 28.60 -36.36
CA LYS A 151 10.82 29.10 -36.59
C LYS A 151 10.73 30.62 -36.44
N GLU A 152 9.84 31.25 -37.22
CA GLU A 152 9.42 32.63 -37.04
C GLU A 152 8.88 32.86 -35.63
N ARG A 153 9.04 34.08 -35.07
CA ARG A 153 8.71 34.39 -33.68
C ARG A 153 7.26 34.07 -33.29
N GLN A 154 6.33 34.22 -34.23
CA GLN A 154 4.90 33.92 -34.06
C GLN A 154 4.60 32.41 -34.05
N ASP A 155 5.50 31.60 -34.59
CA ASP A 155 5.30 30.16 -34.77
C ASP A 155 5.96 29.29 -33.70
N ARG A 156 6.73 29.90 -32.80
CA ARG A 156 7.39 29.22 -31.69
C ARG A 156 6.38 28.79 -30.64
N ASP A 157 6.61 27.62 -30.03
CA ASP A 157 5.81 27.14 -28.91
C ASP A 157 5.90 28.12 -27.72
N LYS A 158 4.77 28.53 -27.12
CA LYS A 158 4.76 29.53 -26.03
C LYS A 158 5.68 29.17 -24.86
N HIS A 159 5.89 27.88 -24.60
CA HIS A 159 6.73 27.38 -23.51
C HIS A 159 8.14 26.95 -23.99
N TRP A 160 8.52 27.23 -25.24
CA TRP A 160 9.82 26.82 -25.79
C TRP A 160 11.01 27.40 -25.01
N LYS A 161 10.82 28.56 -24.39
CA LYS A 161 11.83 29.21 -23.54
C LYS A 161 12.00 28.51 -22.19
N GLU A 162 11.02 27.77 -21.70
CA GLU A 162 11.16 26.97 -20.47
C GLU A 162 12.09 25.78 -20.70
N ALA A 163 12.13 25.23 -21.91
CA ALA A 163 13.16 24.28 -22.31
C ALA A 163 14.57 24.89 -22.24
N ARG A 164 14.68 26.23 -22.23
CA ARG A 164 15.92 27.01 -22.07
C ARG A 164 16.18 27.47 -20.63
N LEU A 165 15.15 27.76 -19.83
CA LEU A 165 15.26 28.11 -18.40
C LEU A 165 15.80 26.94 -17.55
N LEU A 166 15.68 25.70 -18.05
CA LEU A 166 16.34 24.54 -17.46
C LEU A 166 17.86 24.45 -17.75
N LEU A 167 18.43 25.43 -18.47
CA LEU A 167 19.87 25.56 -18.73
C LEU A 167 20.48 26.85 -18.15
N ASP A 168 19.71 27.92 -17.96
CA ASP A 168 20.16 29.18 -17.35
C ASP A 168 19.12 29.63 -16.32
N ASP A 169 19.44 29.51 -15.03
CA ASP A 169 18.60 29.91 -13.89
C ASP A 169 18.89 31.39 -13.53
N SER A 170 17.91 32.28 -13.66
CA SER A 170 17.80 33.55 -12.91
C SER A 170 16.51 34.33 -13.23
N SER A 171 15.59 34.29 -12.24
CA SER A 171 14.57 35.30 -11.82
C SER A 171 13.46 35.75 -12.81
N GLU A 172 12.26 36.23 -12.43
CA GLU A 172 11.68 36.78 -11.18
C GLU A 172 10.14 36.98 -11.41
N ASP A 173 9.25 36.64 -10.45
CA ASP A 173 8.11 37.48 -9.96
C ASP A 173 7.29 36.70 -8.87
N PRO A 174 7.10 37.20 -7.63
CA PRO A 174 6.68 36.39 -6.47
C PRO A 174 5.27 36.70 -5.91
N ASN A 175 4.24 36.93 -6.74
CA ASN A 175 2.95 37.36 -6.18
C ASN A 175 1.69 36.74 -6.83
N GLU A 176 1.48 35.44 -6.62
CA GLU A 176 0.14 34.84 -6.57
C GLU A 176 0.13 33.72 -5.50
N ASP A 177 -0.92 33.68 -4.67
CA ASP A 177 -1.21 32.65 -3.65
C ASP A 177 -1.40 31.25 -4.28
N TRP A 178 -0.31 30.66 -4.78
CA TRP A 178 -0.23 29.38 -5.50
C TRP A 178 -0.51 28.16 -4.61
N TRP A 179 -0.35 28.29 -3.29
CA TRP A 179 -0.45 27.17 -2.33
C TRP A 179 -1.90 26.70 -2.10
N ARG A 180 -2.91 27.54 -2.40
CA ARG A 180 -4.34 27.15 -2.34
C ARG A 180 -4.79 26.31 -3.55
N ALA A 181 -3.95 26.11 -4.56
CA ALA A 181 -4.37 25.55 -5.86
C ALA A 181 -3.98 24.08 -6.12
N ARG A 182 -3.40 23.36 -5.15
CA ARG A 182 -3.15 21.91 -5.28
C ARG A 182 -3.80 21.14 -4.14
N VAL A 183 -5.12 21.03 -4.22
CA VAL A 183 -5.79 19.82 -3.73
C VAL A 183 -5.28 18.69 -4.62
N PRO A 184 -4.63 17.63 -4.10
CA PRO A 184 -4.42 16.41 -4.87
C PRO A 184 -5.79 16.00 -5.39
N VAL A 185 -5.96 15.87 -6.70
CA VAL A 185 -7.25 15.45 -7.25
C VAL A 185 -7.39 13.98 -6.86
N THR A 186 -8.04 13.72 -5.72
CA THR A 186 -8.08 12.42 -5.04
C THR A 186 -8.50 11.31 -5.99
N ASP A 187 -9.47 11.59 -6.86
CA ASP A 187 -9.98 10.64 -7.85
C ASP A 187 -8.91 10.32 -8.91
N HIS A 188 -8.15 11.32 -9.36
CA HIS A 188 -7.11 11.13 -10.37
C HIS A 188 -5.92 10.35 -9.81
N ASP A 189 -5.47 10.67 -8.60
CA ASP A 189 -4.37 9.96 -7.95
C ASP A 189 -4.74 8.51 -7.64
N TYR A 190 -5.99 8.27 -7.23
CA TYR A 190 -6.50 6.93 -6.98
C TYR A 190 -6.62 6.10 -8.27
N GLU A 191 -7.25 6.65 -9.32
CA GLU A 191 -7.36 5.97 -10.62
C GLU A 191 -5.98 5.67 -11.20
N PHE A 192 -5.02 6.58 -11.03
CA PHE A 192 -3.62 6.36 -11.42
C PHE A 192 -2.95 5.25 -10.61
N ALA A 193 -3.07 5.26 -9.29
CA ALA A 193 -2.53 4.22 -8.42
C ALA A 193 -3.10 2.84 -8.77
N MET A 194 -4.41 2.74 -9.04
CA MET A 194 -5.06 1.50 -9.48
C MET A 194 -4.51 0.99 -10.81
N GLU A 195 -4.34 1.85 -11.81
CA GLU A 195 -3.79 1.44 -13.11
C GLU A 195 -2.32 1.00 -13.00
N LEU A 196 -1.54 1.69 -12.15
CA LEU A 196 -0.15 1.34 -11.90
C LEU A 196 -0.03 0.00 -11.16
N GLN A 197 -0.90 -0.24 -10.17
CA GLN A 197 -1.00 -1.52 -9.49
C GLN A 197 -1.32 -2.66 -10.47
N GLN A 198 -2.32 -2.47 -11.35
CA GLN A 198 -2.64 -3.46 -12.39
C GLN A 198 -1.47 -3.72 -13.33
N PHE A 199 -0.66 -2.71 -13.65
CA PHE A 199 0.55 -2.91 -14.44
C PHE A 199 1.55 -3.81 -13.71
N TYR A 200 1.80 -3.59 -12.42
CA TYR A 200 2.69 -4.44 -11.62
C TYR A 200 2.17 -5.88 -11.51
N ASP A 201 0.89 -6.06 -11.25
CA ASP A 201 0.28 -7.39 -11.14
C ASP A 201 0.44 -8.18 -12.47
N ASN A 202 0.31 -7.48 -13.61
CA ASN A 202 0.50 -8.07 -14.93
C ASN A 202 1.96 -8.38 -15.25
N GLU A 203 2.92 -7.54 -14.82
CA GLU A 203 4.35 -7.81 -14.99
C GLU A 203 4.79 -8.99 -14.13
N GLU A 204 4.34 -9.06 -12.87
CA GLU A 204 4.64 -10.17 -11.96
C GLU A 204 4.10 -11.51 -12.50
N ALA A 205 2.92 -11.49 -13.15
CA ALA A 205 2.37 -12.66 -13.83
C ALA A 205 3.17 -13.12 -15.06
N LYS A 206 3.87 -12.21 -15.77
CA LYS A 206 4.71 -12.56 -16.94
C LYS A 206 6.07 -13.16 -16.57
N PHE A 207 6.57 -12.86 -15.37
CA PHE A 207 7.84 -13.37 -14.85
C PHE A 207 7.66 -14.50 -13.84
N ALA A 208 6.44 -15.04 -13.71
CA ALA A 208 6.22 -16.30 -13.04
C ALA A 208 7.00 -17.39 -13.80
N PRO A 209 7.94 -18.11 -13.15
CA PRO A 209 8.64 -19.20 -13.83
C PRO A 209 7.62 -20.23 -14.31
N ASP A 210 7.79 -20.68 -15.56
CA ASP A 210 7.05 -21.81 -16.11
C ASP A 210 7.19 -23.01 -15.14
N GLU A 211 6.06 -23.67 -14.85
CA GLU A 211 6.00 -24.89 -14.04
C GLU A 211 6.72 -26.05 -14.74
N ASP A 212 8.05 -26.04 -14.79
CA ASP A 212 8.86 -27.16 -15.26
C ASP A 212 10.25 -27.09 -14.63
N ASP A 213 10.33 -27.40 -13.34
CA ASP A 213 11.51 -28.05 -12.75
C ASP A 213 11.06 -28.78 -11.48
N ALA A 214 10.41 -29.92 -11.69
CA ALA A 214 10.15 -30.90 -10.66
C ALA A 214 11.48 -31.55 -10.24
N ASP A 215 12.12 -31.01 -9.20
CA ASP A 215 13.28 -31.66 -8.62
C ASP A 215 12.85 -32.91 -7.83
N GLN A 216 13.37 -34.04 -8.28
CA GLN A 216 13.09 -35.36 -7.75
C GLN A 216 13.87 -35.56 -6.46
N ASN A 217 13.17 -35.64 -5.33
CA ASN A 217 13.68 -36.40 -4.20
C ASN A 217 12.56 -37.02 -3.35
N ALA A 218 12.11 -38.19 -3.75
CA ALA A 218 11.62 -39.22 -2.84
C ALA A 218 12.88 -39.90 -2.26
N SER A 219 13.08 -40.13 -0.96
CA SER A 219 12.17 -40.73 0.00
C SER A 219 12.89 -40.85 1.35
N ARG A 220 12.20 -40.59 2.46
CA ARG A 220 12.33 -41.37 3.69
C ARG A 220 11.11 -41.11 4.58
N GLU A 221 10.11 -41.99 4.47
CA GLU A 221 9.05 -42.08 5.47
C GLU A 221 9.68 -42.58 6.78
N GLN A 222 9.84 -41.66 7.72
CA GLN A 222 9.85 -41.99 9.14
C GLN A 222 8.56 -41.41 9.71
N THR A 223 7.70 -42.29 10.19
CA THR A 223 6.52 -41.97 10.99
C THR A 223 6.97 -41.37 12.32
N GLU A 224 7.27 -40.07 12.32
CA GLU A 224 7.26 -39.24 13.52
C GLU A 224 5.95 -38.43 13.51
N GLU A 225 5.26 -38.35 14.65
CA GLU A 225 4.12 -37.44 14.79
C GLU A 225 4.58 -36.02 14.42
N PRO A 226 3.88 -35.29 13.53
CA PRO A 226 4.34 -33.99 13.10
C PRO A 226 4.44 -33.04 14.30
N SER A 227 5.63 -32.50 14.52
CA SER A 227 5.84 -31.45 15.51
C SER A 227 5.02 -30.22 15.11
N VAL A 228 4.11 -29.80 15.99
CA VAL A 228 3.26 -28.63 15.71
C VAL A 228 4.08 -27.37 15.97
N VAL A 229 4.66 -26.81 14.90
CA VAL A 229 5.26 -25.48 14.94
C VAL A 229 4.13 -24.46 15.01
N LEU A 230 4.06 -23.73 16.12
CA LEU A 230 2.99 -22.76 16.38
C LEU A 230 3.36 -21.35 15.97
N VAL A 231 4.64 -20.97 16.07
CA VAL A 231 5.10 -19.64 15.73
C VAL A 231 5.21 -19.52 14.20
N ALA A 232 4.46 -18.58 13.61
CA ALA A 232 4.58 -18.24 12.20
C ALA A 232 6.04 -17.93 11.80
N THR A 233 6.51 -18.62 10.76
CA THR A 233 7.77 -18.33 10.07
C THR A 233 7.52 -17.36 8.91
N SER A 234 8.59 -16.79 8.35
CA SER A 234 8.47 -16.01 7.11
C SER A 234 7.82 -16.86 6.02
N MET A 235 6.77 -16.33 5.39
CA MET A 235 6.12 -16.97 4.24
C MET A 235 7.05 -16.99 3.03
N THR A 236 7.02 -18.08 2.28
CA THR A 236 7.59 -18.16 0.93
C THR A 236 6.80 -17.27 -0.03
N LYS A 237 7.41 -16.92 -1.18
CA LYS A 237 6.71 -16.17 -2.24
C LYS A 237 5.43 -16.88 -2.70
N GLU A 238 5.49 -18.22 -2.79
CA GLU A 238 4.35 -19.05 -3.19
C GLU A 238 3.20 -18.99 -2.17
N GLU A 239 3.52 -19.10 -0.88
CA GLU A 239 2.51 -18.98 0.18
C GLU A 239 1.86 -17.60 0.20
N LYS A 240 2.63 -16.53 -0.05
CA LYS A 240 2.10 -15.16 -0.15
C LYS A 240 1.14 -15.03 -1.32
N ARG A 241 1.49 -15.58 -2.50
CA ARG A 241 0.62 -15.61 -3.68
C ARG A 241 -0.66 -16.37 -3.39
N LYS A 242 -0.55 -17.60 -2.87
CA LYS A 242 -1.71 -18.44 -2.51
C LYS A 242 -2.63 -17.75 -1.50
N LEU A 243 -2.06 -17.11 -0.48
CA LEU A 243 -2.85 -16.37 0.51
C LEU A 243 -3.60 -15.19 -0.11
N ARG A 244 -2.93 -14.42 -0.97
CA ARG A 244 -3.53 -13.32 -1.74
C ARG A 244 -4.70 -13.84 -2.57
N ASP A 245 -4.49 -14.90 -3.35
CA ASP A 245 -5.53 -15.48 -4.22
C ASP A 245 -6.75 -15.93 -3.41
N LEU A 246 -6.54 -16.62 -2.29
CA LEU A 246 -7.62 -17.06 -1.41
C LEU A 246 -8.45 -15.89 -0.86
N VAL A 247 -7.80 -14.80 -0.42
CA VAL A 247 -8.51 -13.63 0.11
C VAL A 247 -9.23 -12.88 -1.01
N HIS A 248 -8.63 -12.75 -2.19
CA HIS A 248 -9.27 -12.14 -3.36
C HIS A 248 -10.47 -12.97 -3.85
N ASP A 249 -10.39 -14.30 -3.84
CA ASP A 249 -11.50 -15.18 -4.16
C ASP A 249 -12.67 -14.99 -3.17
N LEU A 250 -12.36 -14.88 -1.88
CA LEU A 250 -13.36 -14.56 -0.85
C LEU A 250 -13.98 -13.19 -1.10
N ASN A 251 -13.18 -12.17 -1.41
CA ASN A 251 -13.68 -10.83 -1.74
C ASN A 251 -14.61 -10.89 -2.96
N HIS A 252 -14.15 -11.46 -4.07
CA HIS A 252 -14.92 -11.53 -5.32
C HIS A 252 -16.23 -12.32 -5.18
N LYS A 253 -16.20 -13.41 -4.41
CA LYS A 253 -17.37 -14.26 -4.16
C LYS A 253 -18.42 -13.56 -3.28
N ASN A 254 -17.99 -12.77 -2.31
CA ASN A 254 -18.87 -12.28 -1.25
C ASN A 254 -19.25 -10.80 -1.37
N ILE A 255 -18.36 -9.96 -1.90
CA ILE A 255 -18.60 -8.52 -2.01
C ILE A 255 -19.26 -8.24 -3.36
N GLN A 256 -20.53 -7.87 -3.31
CA GLN A 256 -21.38 -7.68 -4.49
C GLN A 256 -21.54 -6.20 -4.81
N ASP A 257 -21.79 -5.88 -6.09
CA ASP A 257 -22.29 -4.58 -6.55
C ASP A 257 -21.44 -3.38 -6.07
N PRO A 258 -20.29 -3.11 -6.73
CA PRO A 258 -19.36 -2.03 -6.35
C PRO A 258 -20.01 -0.63 -6.34
N GLU A 259 -21.11 -0.45 -7.05
CA GLU A 259 -21.82 0.84 -7.16
C GLU A 259 -22.83 1.05 -6.02
N ASN A 260 -23.01 0.09 -5.11
CA ASN A 260 -24.01 0.12 -4.03
C ASN A 260 -23.35 0.02 -2.65
N SER A 261 -22.42 0.94 -2.39
CA SER A 261 -21.77 1.09 -1.08
C SER A 261 -22.77 1.47 0.01
N LYS A 262 -22.46 1.09 1.25
CA LYS A 262 -23.14 1.56 2.44
C LYS A 262 -22.23 2.52 3.20
N LEU A 263 -22.63 3.77 3.26
CA LEU A 263 -22.00 4.80 4.09
C LEU A 263 -22.30 4.56 5.58
N TYR A 264 -21.24 4.48 6.38
CA TYR A 264 -21.25 4.48 7.83
C TYR A 264 -20.56 5.72 8.35
N THR A 265 -21.22 6.39 9.30
CA THR A 265 -20.71 7.58 9.94
C THR A 265 -20.15 7.22 11.30
N ILE A 266 -18.85 7.44 11.50
CA ILE A 266 -18.09 6.92 12.64
C ILE A 266 -17.41 8.07 13.38
N ARG A 267 -17.38 8.01 14.72
CA ARG A 267 -16.46 8.83 15.51
C ARG A 267 -15.11 8.14 15.58
N ARG A 268 -14.05 8.87 15.22
CA ARG A 268 -12.67 8.39 15.20
C ARG A 268 -12.20 7.81 16.54
N ASP A 269 -12.60 8.45 17.64
CA ASP A 269 -12.28 8.07 19.02
C ASP A 269 -13.16 6.93 19.59
N LYS A 270 -14.12 6.43 18.80
CA LYS A 270 -15.07 5.37 19.18
C LYS A 270 -15.27 4.40 18.03
N ALA A 271 -14.20 4.10 17.28
CA ALA A 271 -14.27 3.30 16.07
C ALA A 271 -14.88 1.92 16.34
N TRP A 272 -14.42 1.24 17.39
CA TRP A 272 -14.97 -0.07 17.77
C TRP A 272 -16.43 0.00 18.23
N GLU A 273 -16.78 0.90 19.16
CA GLU A 273 -18.14 1.02 19.70
C GLU A 273 -19.16 1.32 18.59
N ASN A 274 -18.86 2.30 17.73
CA ASN A 274 -19.75 2.69 16.64
C ASN A 274 -19.89 1.58 15.60
N PHE A 275 -18.82 0.81 15.37
CA PHE A 275 -18.91 -0.35 14.48
C PHE A 275 -19.81 -1.45 15.06
N VAL A 276 -19.69 -1.76 16.35
CA VAL A 276 -20.56 -2.73 17.03
C VAL A 276 -22.03 -2.35 16.89
N ASP A 277 -22.35 -1.07 17.08
CA ASP A 277 -23.71 -0.56 16.87
C ASP A 277 -24.18 -0.77 15.42
N ASN A 278 -23.31 -0.48 14.44
CA ASN A 278 -23.62 -0.60 13.02
C ASN A 278 -23.87 -2.04 12.58
N ILE A 279 -23.04 -3.00 13.00
CA ILE A 279 -23.22 -4.41 12.63
C ILE A 279 -24.43 -5.06 13.34
N SER A 280 -24.92 -4.41 14.39
CA SER A 280 -26.11 -4.84 15.13
C SER A 280 -27.43 -4.34 14.50
N LEU A 281 -27.35 -3.46 13.50
CA LEU A 281 -28.52 -2.97 12.77
C LEU A 281 -29.15 -4.08 11.92
N LYS A 282 -30.49 -4.15 11.91
CA LYS A 282 -31.24 -5.08 11.04
C LYS A 282 -30.98 -4.89 9.55
N THR A 283 -30.57 -3.68 9.17
CA THR A 283 -30.24 -3.30 7.79
C THR A 283 -28.79 -3.59 7.42
N PHE A 284 -27.97 -4.04 8.37
CA PHE A 284 -26.58 -4.36 8.11
C PHE A 284 -26.48 -5.49 7.08
N ASN A 285 -25.63 -5.28 6.08
CA ASN A 285 -25.31 -6.28 5.08
C ASN A 285 -23.79 -6.30 4.89
N ALA A 286 -23.17 -7.38 5.34
CA ALA A 286 -21.73 -7.59 5.28
C ALA A 286 -21.18 -7.64 3.83
N CYS A 287 -22.02 -8.06 2.87
CA CYS A 287 -21.65 -8.23 1.47
C CYS A 287 -21.65 -6.94 0.65
N ARG A 288 -22.09 -5.81 1.23
CA ARG A 288 -22.04 -4.50 0.56
C ARG A 288 -20.69 -3.83 0.79
N PRO A 289 -20.13 -3.12 -0.20
CA PRO A 289 -18.96 -2.28 -0.01
C PRO A 289 -19.17 -1.33 1.17
N ILE A 290 -18.17 -1.23 2.04
CA ILE A 290 -18.18 -0.35 3.22
C ILE A 290 -17.56 0.98 2.83
N GLU A 291 -18.28 2.06 3.08
CA GLU A 291 -17.81 3.42 2.91
C GLU A 291 -17.85 4.12 4.29
N ILE A 292 -16.77 4.78 4.67
CA ILE A 292 -16.61 5.42 5.98
C ILE A 292 -16.53 6.94 5.83
N LYS A 293 -17.33 7.62 6.66
CA LYS A 293 -17.20 9.07 6.90
C LYS A 293 -16.98 9.32 8.38
N PHE A 294 -15.85 9.91 8.72
CA PHE A 294 -15.59 10.34 10.09
C PHE A 294 -16.37 11.62 10.42
N ILE A 295 -16.95 11.67 11.62
CA ILE A 295 -17.74 12.81 12.08
C ILE A 295 -16.82 14.01 12.33
N GLY A 296 -17.18 15.15 11.73
CA GLY A 296 -16.46 16.42 11.92
C GLY A 296 -15.31 16.64 10.93
N GLU A 297 -15.09 15.72 10.00
CA GLU A 297 -14.08 15.83 8.95
C GLU A 297 -14.70 16.31 7.62
N GLU A 298 -13.88 16.91 6.74
CA GLU A 298 -14.31 17.38 5.42
C GLU A 298 -14.88 16.24 4.57
N GLU A 299 -15.66 16.56 3.53
CA GLU A 299 -16.18 15.56 2.60
C GLU A 299 -15.03 14.89 1.83
N THR A 300 -14.60 13.73 2.32
CA THR A 300 -13.67 12.83 1.64
C THR A 300 -14.46 11.75 0.91
N VAL A 301 -14.03 11.42 -0.31
CA VAL A 301 -14.51 10.23 -1.02
C VAL A 301 -13.71 9.06 -0.49
N ASP A 302 -14.38 8.09 0.13
CA ASP A 302 -13.73 6.88 0.62
C ASP A 302 -13.51 5.91 -0.54
N THR A 303 -12.29 5.88 -1.05
CA THR A 303 -11.82 4.88 -2.02
C THR A 303 -11.00 3.76 -1.35
N GLY A 304 -11.03 3.68 -0.01
CA GLY A 304 -10.37 2.66 0.80
C GLY A 304 -9.62 3.22 2.02
N GLY A 305 -9.14 4.46 1.97
CA GLY A 305 -8.34 5.08 3.04
C GLY A 305 -9.11 5.19 4.37
N PRO A 306 -10.23 5.95 4.43
CA PRO A 306 -11.09 6.03 5.60
C PRO A 306 -11.55 4.67 6.14
N ARG A 307 -11.89 3.73 5.25
CA ARG A 307 -12.26 2.36 5.63
C ARG A 307 -11.12 1.60 6.31
N ASN A 308 -9.93 1.60 5.71
CA ASN A 308 -8.77 0.89 6.26
C ASN A 308 -8.35 1.48 7.60
N GLU A 309 -8.43 2.80 7.73
CA GLU A 309 -8.23 3.44 9.02
C GLU A 309 -9.26 2.99 10.06
N MET A 310 -10.55 2.99 9.73
CA MET A 310 -11.60 2.60 10.68
C MET A 310 -11.33 1.20 11.24
N PHE A 311 -10.94 0.25 10.38
CA PHE A 311 -10.54 -1.09 10.82
C PHE A 311 -9.31 -1.06 11.72
N ARG A 312 -8.27 -0.31 11.36
CA ARG A 312 -7.04 -0.17 12.17
C ARG A 312 -7.36 0.40 13.56
N LEU A 313 -8.08 1.51 13.63
CA LEU A 313 -8.49 2.15 14.89
C LEU A 313 -9.33 1.19 15.74
N ALA A 314 -10.27 0.49 15.12
CA ALA A 314 -11.08 -0.46 15.85
C ALA A 314 -10.28 -1.69 16.34
N PHE A 315 -9.23 -2.14 15.62
CA PHE A 315 -8.34 -3.17 16.16
C PHE A 315 -7.51 -2.67 17.34
N ILE A 316 -7.00 -1.44 17.28
CA ILE A 316 -6.34 -0.81 18.43
C ILE A 316 -7.30 -0.77 19.62
N ASP A 317 -8.54 -0.32 19.42
CA ASP A 317 -9.56 -0.31 20.47
C ASP A 317 -9.81 -1.72 21.03
N ILE A 318 -9.99 -2.72 20.18
CA ILE A 318 -10.24 -4.11 20.58
C ILE A 318 -9.09 -4.67 21.42
N PHE A 319 -7.84 -4.52 20.97
CA PHE A 319 -6.70 -5.19 21.59
C PHE A 319 -6.10 -4.41 22.75
N GLU A 320 -6.20 -3.08 22.75
CA GLU A 320 -5.49 -2.23 23.73
C GLU A 320 -6.40 -1.57 24.76
N THR A 321 -7.67 -1.25 24.42
CA THR A 321 -8.52 -0.42 25.29
C THR A 321 -9.82 -1.08 25.74
N SER A 322 -10.37 -2.03 24.97
CA SER A 322 -11.69 -2.63 25.24
C SER A 322 -11.72 -3.53 26.49
N GLY A 323 -10.57 -4.03 26.92
CA GLY A 323 -10.46 -5.04 27.98
C GLY A 323 -10.85 -6.46 27.54
N LEU A 324 -11.18 -6.70 26.26
CA LEU A 324 -11.51 -8.03 25.74
C LEU A 324 -10.29 -8.93 25.57
N PHE A 325 -9.10 -8.34 25.45
CA PHE A 325 -7.86 -9.05 25.26
C PHE A 325 -6.82 -8.61 26.30
N GLU A 326 -5.94 -9.53 26.65
CA GLU A 326 -4.78 -9.29 27.51
C GLU A 326 -3.48 -9.54 26.72
N PRO A 327 -2.43 -8.75 26.96
CA PRO A 327 -1.17 -8.89 26.26
C PRO A 327 -0.36 -10.08 26.80
N SER A 328 0.39 -10.72 25.90
CA SER A 328 1.48 -11.65 26.22
C SER A 328 2.77 -11.22 25.49
N GLN A 329 3.86 -11.97 25.69
CA GLN A 329 5.15 -11.65 25.05
C GLN A 329 5.10 -11.67 23.52
N ILE A 330 4.19 -12.46 22.93
CA ILE A 330 4.17 -12.75 21.48
C ILE A 330 2.78 -12.60 20.85
N GLY A 331 1.91 -11.79 21.44
CA GLY A 331 0.58 -11.51 20.93
C GLY A 331 -0.45 -11.29 22.04
N PHE A 332 -1.73 -11.22 21.65
CA PHE A 332 -2.85 -11.05 22.55
C PHE A 332 -3.63 -12.35 22.75
N LEU A 333 -4.17 -12.52 23.95
CA LEU A 333 -5.07 -13.59 24.33
C LEU A 333 -6.45 -13.01 24.64
N PRO A 334 -7.57 -13.63 24.22
CA PRO A 334 -8.88 -13.21 24.70
C PRO A 334 -8.97 -13.48 26.21
N ILE A 335 -9.58 -12.58 26.97
CA ILE A 335 -9.75 -12.80 28.41
C ILE A 335 -10.74 -13.95 28.69
N SER A 336 -10.54 -14.66 29.81
CA SER A 336 -11.52 -15.63 30.30
C SER A 336 -12.65 -14.91 31.04
N SER A 337 -13.65 -14.39 30.30
CA SER A 337 -14.77 -13.62 30.85
C SER A 337 -16.11 -14.25 30.50
N ALA A 338 -16.84 -14.71 31.53
CA ALA A 338 -18.18 -15.24 31.35
C ALA A 338 -19.19 -14.16 30.89
N MET A 339 -18.99 -12.90 31.31
CA MET A 339 -19.85 -11.78 30.89
C MET A 339 -19.66 -11.48 29.39
N SER A 340 -18.41 -11.34 28.94
CA SER A 340 -18.10 -11.05 27.54
C SER A 340 -18.52 -12.18 26.60
N VAL A 341 -18.45 -13.43 27.08
CA VAL A 341 -19.01 -14.58 26.37
C VAL A 341 -20.54 -14.51 26.33
N ALA A 342 -21.22 -14.17 27.44
CA ALA A 342 -22.68 -14.05 27.43
C ALA A 342 -23.19 -12.96 26.48
N ASP A 343 -22.45 -11.85 26.36
CA ASP A 343 -22.78 -10.72 25.49
C ASP A 343 -22.26 -10.87 24.03
N GLU A 344 -21.73 -12.05 23.70
CA GLU A 344 -21.19 -12.40 22.38
C GLU A 344 -20.14 -11.41 21.87
N GLU A 345 -19.33 -10.84 22.76
CA GLU A 345 -18.34 -9.80 22.40
C GLU A 345 -17.26 -10.35 21.47
N PHE A 346 -16.76 -11.55 21.76
CA PHE A 346 -15.76 -12.23 20.92
C PHE A 346 -16.32 -12.64 19.55
N LEU A 347 -17.63 -12.85 19.43
CA LEU A 347 -18.27 -13.10 18.14
C LEU A 347 -18.29 -11.84 17.28
N LYS A 348 -18.56 -10.67 17.89
CA LYS A 348 -18.48 -9.37 17.21
C LYS A 348 -17.05 -9.09 16.75
N VAL A 349 -16.05 -9.39 17.58
CA VAL A 349 -14.63 -9.28 17.21
C VAL A 349 -14.31 -10.20 16.03
N GLY A 350 -14.75 -11.46 16.05
CA GLY A 350 -14.54 -12.38 14.93
C GLY A 350 -15.18 -11.89 13.62
N LYS A 351 -16.36 -11.26 13.70
CA LYS A 351 -16.98 -10.61 12.53
C LYS A 351 -16.17 -9.42 12.03
N MET A 352 -15.63 -8.60 12.92
CA MET A 352 -14.77 -7.46 12.57
C MET A 352 -13.51 -7.92 11.83
N MET A 353 -12.85 -8.97 12.34
CA MET A 353 -11.69 -9.58 11.69
C MET A 353 -12.03 -10.06 10.27
N ALA A 354 -13.15 -10.77 10.11
CA ALA A 354 -13.60 -11.25 8.80
C ALA A 354 -13.95 -10.10 7.84
N LEU A 355 -14.59 -9.05 8.34
CA LEU A 355 -14.92 -7.85 7.57
C LEU A 355 -13.67 -7.16 7.06
N SER A 356 -12.67 -6.93 7.93
CA SER A 356 -11.42 -6.30 7.49
C SER A 356 -10.70 -7.13 6.43
N ILE A 357 -10.49 -8.43 6.68
CA ILE A 357 -9.75 -9.30 5.75
C ILE A 357 -10.45 -9.39 4.38
N VAL A 358 -11.74 -9.67 4.36
CA VAL A 358 -12.47 -9.91 3.09
C VAL A 358 -12.76 -8.61 2.34
N HIS A 359 -12.82 -7.45 3.02
CA HIS A 359 -12.87 -6.15 2.34
C HIS A 359 -11.49 -5.65 1.88
N LEU A 360 -10.43 -6.46 2.00
CA LEU A 360 -9.05 -6.09 1.66
C LEU A 360 -8.52 -4.92 2.51
N GLY A 361 -8.96 -4.86 3.77
CA GLY A 361 -8.44 -3.97 4.80
C GLY A 361 -7.25 -4.55 5.56
N PRO A 362 -6.82 -3.90 6.65
CA PRO A 362 -5.69 -4.37 7.45
C PRO A 362 -5.97 -5.73 8.09
N THR A 363 -4.96 -6.60 8.12
CA THR A 363 -5.06 -7.91 8.77
C THR A 363 -4.98 -7.75 10.30
N PRO A 364 -5.86 -8.39 11.09
CA PRO A 364 -5.82 -8.37 12.55
C PRO A 364 -4.73 -9.30 13.12
N ALA A 365 -3.50 -9.07 12.67
CA ALA A 365 -2.31 -9.84 13.02
C ALA A 365 -1.80 -9.46 14.42
N PHE A 366 -2.58 -9.81 15.46
CA PHE A 366 -2.32 -9.45 16.85
C PHE A 366 -2.34 -10.65 17.80
N LEU A 367 -2.91 -11.79 17.40
CA LEU A 367 -3.20 -12.90 18.30
C LEU A 367 -1.97 -13.75 18.63
N HIS A 368 -2.01 -14.35 19.82
CA HIS A 368 -1.03 -15.33 20.25
C HIS A 368 -1.07 -16.60 19.35
N PRO A 369 0.08 -17.22 19.03
CA PRO A 369 0.16 -18.43 18.19
C PRO A 369 -0.77 -19.57 18.62
N ALA A 370 -0.86 -19.84 19.94
CA ALA A 370 -1.73 -20.89 20.47
C ALA A 370 -3.23 -20.59 20.27
N VAL A 371 -3.62 -19.32 20.31
CA VAL A 371 -5.00 -18.88 20.05
C VAL A 371 -5.32 -19.06 18.57
N VAL A 372 -4.41 -18.68 17.66
CA VAL A 372 -4.58 -18.89 16.21
C VAL A 372 -4.75 -20.38 15.91
N ALA A 373 -3.94 -21.25 16.50
CA ALA A 373 -4.09 -22.69 16.33
C ALA A 373 -5.44 -23.21 16.86
N GLY A 374 -5.93 -22.68 17.99
CA GLY A 374 -7.27 -22.94 18.49
C GLY A 374 -8.38 -22.46 17.54
N ILE A 375 -8.22 -21.28 16.95
CA ILE A 375 -9.12 -20.73 15.92
C ILE A 375 -9.14 -21.62 14.68
N CYS A 376 -8.02 -22.23 14.29
CA CYS A 376 -7.96 -23.17 13.16
C CYS A 376 -8.41 -24.59 13.51
N GLY A 377 -8.95 -24.83 14.71
CA GLY A 377 -9.44 -26.14 15.14
C GLY A 377 -8.33 -27.18 15.32
N ARG A 378 -7.05 -26.77 15.39
CA ARG A 378 -5.93 -27.68 15.58
C ARG A 378 -5.96 -28.26 16.99
N LYS A 379 -5.77 -29.57 17.10
CA LYS A 379 -5.52 -30.22 18.40
C LYS A 379 -4.09 -29.91 18.82
N LEU A 380 -3.93 -29.24 19.94
CA LEU A 380 -2.64 -28.89 20.49
C LEU A 380 -2.17 -29.96 21.49
N PRO A 381 -1.11 -30.73 21.19
CA PRO A 381 -0.52 -31.59 22.20
C PRO A 381 0.16 -30.74 23.27
N ALA A 382 0.26 -31.25 24.50
CA ALA A 382 0.90 -30.53 25.59
C ALA A 382 2.35 -30.13 25.23
N THR A 383 3.07 -30.97 24.50
CA THR A 383 4.44 -30.71 24.04
C THR A 383 4.59 -29.46 23.18
N ALA A 384 3.53 -29.05 22.48
CA ALA A 384 3.54 -27.82 21.67
C ALA A 384 3.58 -26.55 22.53
N MET A 385 3.31 -26.64 23.84
CA MET A 385 3.37 -25.51 24.76
C MET A 385 4.75 -25.24 25.32
N SER A 386 5.74 -26.10 25.04
CA SER A 386 7.11 -25.95 25.54
C SER A 386 7.76 -24.57 25.28
N PRO A 387 7.52 -23.85 24.16
CA PRO A 387 8.12 -22.54 23.95
C PRO A 387 7.39 -21.38 24.65
N PHE A 388 6.24 -21.63 25.28
CA PHE A 388 5.38 -20.57 25.82
C PHE A 388 5.31 -20.58 27.33
N GLN A 389 4.99 -19.43 27.92
CA GLN A 389 4.76 -19.26 29.35
C GLN A 389 3.28 -18.89 29.61
N PRO A 390 2.73 -19.25 30.78
CA PRO A 390 1.42 -18.76 31.21
C PRO A 390 1.42 -17.23 31.35
N VAL A 391 0.25 -16.62 31.17
CA VAL A 391 0.00 -15.20 31.44
C VAL A 391 -0.52 -15.01 32.86
N ASP A 392 -1.25 -15.97 33.42
CA ASP A 392 -1.64 -15.94 34.84
C ASP A 392 -0.42 -15.94 35.75
N GLY A 393 -0.26 -14.88 36.55
CA GLY A 393 0.97 -14.64 37.33
C GLY A 393 1.28 -15.74 38.36
N GLU A 394 0.26 -16.30 39.01
CA GLU A 394 0.45 -17.42 39.95
C GLU A 394 0.86 -18.70 39.23
N THR A 395 0.22 -19.00 38.09
CA THR A 395 0.55 -20.16 37.26
C THR A 395 1.96 -20.02 36.67
N ALA A 396 2.33 -18.85 36.16
CA ALA A 396 3.66 -18.56 35.66
C ALA A 396 4.74 -18.74 36.75
N ALA A 397 4.50 -18.22 37.96
CA ALA A 397 5.41 -18.39 39.08
C ALA A 397 5.60 -19.87 39.47
N PHE A 398 4.54 -20.68 39.39
CA PHE A 398 4.64 -22.12 39.65
C PHE A 398 5.32 -22.88 38.50
N VAL A 399 5.05 -22.50 37.25
CA VAL A 399 5.74 -23.06 36.08
C VAL A 399 7.25 -22.82 36.16
N ASN A 400 7.68 -21.62 36.54
CA ASN A 400 9.10 -21.33 36.76
C ASN A 400 9.72 -22.26 37.83
N LYS A 401 8.97 -22.55 38.91
CA LYS A 401 9.42 -23.52 39.93
C LYS A 401 9.54 -24.93 39.35
N LEU A 402 8.58 -25.37 38.52
CA LEU A 402 8.63 -26.67 37.84
C LEU A 402 9.84 -26.77 36.91
N GLU A 403 10.17 -25.70 36.18
CA GLU A 403 11.33 -25.65 35.27
C GLU A 403 12.66 -25.70 36.04
N SER A 404 12.71 -25.11 37.23
CA SER A 404 13.89 -25.17 38.12
C SER A 404 13.95 -26.43 39.03
N ALA A 405 12.97 -27.32 38.94
CA ALA A 405 12.86 -28.45 39.86
C ALA A 405 13.98 -29.47 39.65
N THR A 406 14.32 -30.18 40.72
CA THR A 406 15.28 -31.27 40.75
C THR A 406 14.62 -32.57 41.21
N GLN A 407 15.33 -33.68 41.09
CA GLN A 407 14.82 -34.99 41.52
C GLN A 407 14.45 -35.02 43.02
N GLU A 408 15.12 -34.22 43.84
CA GLU A 408 14.88 -34.11 45.29
C GLU A 408 13.70 -33.20 45.63
N THR A 409 13.40 -32.21 44.78
CA THR A 409 12.41 -31.16 45.06
C THR A 409 11.07 -31.37 44.35
N VAL A 410 11.02 -32.20 43.30
CA VAL A 410 9.81 -32.40 42.49
C VAL A 410 8.63 -32.92 43.31
N VAL A 411 8.86 -33.87 44.22
CA VAL A 411 7.79 -34.46 45.05
C VAL A 411 7.21 -33.44 46.03
N SER A 412 8.07 -32.66 46.70
CA SER A 412 7.62 -31.62 47.64
C SER A 412 6.91 -30.47 46.92
N LEU A 413 7.37 -30.12 45.71
CA LEU A 413 6.71 -29.12 44.87
C LEU A 413 5.28 -29.56 44.48
N PHE A 414 5.12 -30.82 44.04
CA PHE A 414 3.79 -31.40 43.71
C PHE A 414 2.86 -31.56 44.91
N ALA A 415 3.43 -31.67 46.12
CA ALA A 415 2.70 -31.82 47.38
C ALA A 415 2.40 -30.50 48.09
N SER A 416 3.06 -29.40 47.69
CA SER A 416 2.80 -28.06 48.23
C SER A 416 1.37 -27.60 47.96
N ASP A 417 0.84 -26.71 48.79
CA ASP A 417 -0.54 -26.18 48.64
C ASP A 417 -0.77 -25.59 47.24
N VAL A 418 0.20 -24.80 46.75
CA VAL A 418 0.17 -24.26 45.37
C VAL A 418 0.21 -25.39 44.35
N GLY A 419 1.04 -26.41 44.55
CA GLY A 419 1.10 -27.58 43.67
C GLY A 419 -0.21 -28.36 43.62
N LEU A 420 -0.94 -28.49 44.73
CA LEU A 420 -2.26 -29.09 44.77
C LEU A 420 -3.28 -28.29 43.94
N VAL A 421 -3.27 -26.97 44.07
CA VAL A 421 -4.14 -26.07 43.28
C VAL A 421 -3.84 -26.20 41.79
N MET A 422 -2.57 -26.11 41.39
CA MET A 422 -2.17 -26.19 39.98
C MET A 422 -2.48 -27.56 39.37
N ARG A 423 -2.25 -28.64 40.13
CA ARG A 423 -2.67 -30.00 39.74
C ARG A 423 -4.18 -30.10 39.54
N SER A 424 -4.97 -29.44 40.39
CA SER A 424 -6.42 -29.42 40.25
C SER A 424 -6.87 -28.69 38.99
N LYS A 425 -6.23 -27.57 38.61
CA LYS A 425 -6.57 -26.81 37.39
C LYS A 425 -6.56 -27.69 36.14
N VAL A 426 -5.60 -28.61 36.02
CA VAL A 426 -5.46 -29.50 34.86
C VAL A 426 -6.01 -30.92 35.07
N GLY A 427 -6.71 -31.16 36.19
CA GLY A 427 -7.28 -32.48 36.50
C GLY A 427 -6.24 -33.59 36.73
N TRP A 428 -5.06 -33.26 37.27
CA TRP A 428 -3.95 -34.19 37.47
C TRP A 428 -4.26 -35.30 38.48
N LYS A 429 -4.21 -36.55 38.05
CA LYS A 429 -4.63 -37.72 38.86
C LYS A 429 -3.50 -38.44 39.60
N LYS A 430 -2.26 -38.34 39.12
CA LYS A 430 -1.13 -39.08 39.73
C LYS A 430 -0.82 -38.50 41.12
N PRO A 431 -0.66 -39.34 42.17
CA PRO A 431 -0.33 -38.87 43.52
C PRO A 431 1.01 -38.11 43.57
N ALA A 432 1.09 -37.03 44.35
CA ALA A 432 2.29 -36.20 44.48
C ALA A 432 3.53 -37.00 44.91
N GLY A 433 3.38 -37.95 45.83
CA GLY A 433 4.46 -38.81 46.32
C GLY A 433 5.13 -39.71 45.26
N LYS A 434 4.57 -39.76 44.04
CA LYS A 434 5.11 -40.53 42.90
C LYS A 434 5.53 -39.62 41.73
N ALA A 435 5.62 -38.31 41.94
CA ALA A 435 5.99 -37.35 40.91
C ALA A 435 7.44 -37.59 40.43
N THR A 436 7.67 -37.46 39.13
CA THR A 436 8.97 -37.55 38.48
C THR A 436 9.29 -36.25 37.73
N MET A 437 10.53 -36.09 37.28
CA MET A 437 10.90 -34.96 36.40
C MET A 437 10.08 -34.93 35.09
N GLY A 438 9.75 -36.09 34.53
CA GLY A 438 8.86 -36.19 33.37
C GLY A 438 7.44 -35.69 33.67
N ASP A 439 6.93 -35.97 34.87
CA ASP A 439 5.63 -35.43 35.31
C ASP A 439 5.68 -33.91 35.47
N ALA A 440 6.79 -33.36 35.98
CA ALA A 440 6.96 -31.91 36.12
C ALA A 440 6.92 -31.19 34.77
N ALA A 441 7.65 -31.73 33.78
CA ALA A 441 7.63 -31.22 32.41
C ALA A 441 6.23 -31.31 31.78
N LEU A 442 5.51 -32.43 31.99
CA LEU A 442 4.14 -32.59 31.51
C LEU A 442 3.18 -31.62 32.19
N LEU A 443 3.24 -31.49 33.52
CA LEU A 443 2.38 -30.58 34.28
C LEU A 443 2.59 -29.13 33.84
N ARG A 444 3.85 -28.71 33.65
CA ARG A 444 4.20 -27.39 33.12
C ARG A 444 3.52 -27.12 31.78
N ASN A 445 3.62 -28.06 30.85
CA ASN A 445 3.02 -27.94 29.53
C ASN A 445 1.49 -27.94 29.56
N LEU A 446 0.88 -28.75 30.43
CA LEU A 446 -0.57 -28.76 30.63
C LEU A 446 -1.08 -27.47 31.25
N LEU A 447 -0.35 -26.88 32.20
CA LEU A 447 -0.70 -25.59 32.79
C LEU A 447 -0.66 -24.48 31.75
N CYS A 448 0.34 -24.49 30.86
CA CYS A 448 0.40 -23.57 29.73
C CYS A 448 -0.76 -23.80 28.75
N LEU A 449 -1.11 -25.05 28.44
CA LEU A 449 -2.26 -25.35 27.56
C LEU A 449 -3.58 -24.86 28.17
N GLU A 450 -3.75 -25.10 29.47
CA GLU A 450 -4.92 -24.67 30.24
C GLU A 450 -5.05 -23.15 30.23
N ASP A 451 -3.97 -22.46 30.58
CA ASP A 451 -3.95 -20.99 30.66
C ASP A 451 -3.90 -20.31 29.28
N LEU A 452 -3.34 -20.88 28.22
CA LEU A 452 -3.28 -20.15 26.95
C LEU A 452 -4.49 -20.43 26.04
N VAL A 453 -5.18 -21.55 26.24
CA VAL A 453 -6.18 -22.04 25.29
C VAL A 453 -7.45 -22.55 25.96
N LEU A 454 -7.37 -23.53 26.88
CA LEU A 454 -8.58 -24.25 27.34
C LEU A 454 -9.49 -23.38 28.20
N SER A 455 -8.92 -22.61 29.13
CA SER A 455 -9.65 -21.64 29.96
C SER A 455 -10.33 -20.53 29.15
N ARG A 456 -9.91 -20.34 27.89
CA ARG A 456 -10.40 -19.31 26.96
C ARG A 456 -11.19 -19.92 25.79
N LYS A 457 -11.53 -21.22 25.87
CA LYS A 457 -12.15 -21.97 24.77
C LYS A 457 -13.45 -21.35 24.29
N SER A 458 -14.31 -20.88 25.19
CA SER A 458 -15.59 -20.24 24.82
C SER A 458 -15.39 -18.96 24.03
N ALA A 459 -14.40 -18.14 24.39
CA ALA A 459 -14.06 -16.93 23.65
C ALA A 459 -13.48 -17.27 22.26
N ILE A 460 -12.60 -18.27 22.19
CA ILE A 460 -12.05 -18.79 20.92
C ILE A 460 -13.17 -19.34 20.02
N ASP A 461 -14.15 -20.03 20.59
CA ASP A 461 -15.29 -20.56 19.83
C ASP A 461 -16.20 -19.46 19.28
N GLN A 462 -16.37 -18.37 20.02
CA GLN A 462 -17.09 -17.20 19.52
C GLN A 462 -16.31 -16.46 18.44
N LEU A 463 -14.99 -16.30 18.58
CA LEU A 463 -14.14 -15.78 17.50
C LEU A 463 -14.31 -16.63 16.23
N ARG A 464 -14.23 -17.96 16.36
CA ARG A 464 -14.50 -18.90 15.27
C ARG A 464 -15.88 -18.69 14.67
N GLN A 465 -16.92 -18.53 15.48
CA GLN A 465 -18.28 -18.27 14.99
C GLN A 465 -18.38 -16.96 14.20
N GLY A 466 -17.72 -15.89 14.63
CA GLY A 466 -17.64 -14.63 13.88
C GLY A 466 -16.90 -14.79 12.56
N LEU A 467 -15.78 -15.53 12.56
CA LEU A 467 -14.97 -15.82 11.38
C LEU A 467 -15.66 -16.74 10.35
N LYS A 468 -16.81 -17.36 10.68
CA LYS A 468 -17.63 -18.04 9.67
C LYS A 468 -18.20 -17.07 8.63
N LEU A 469 -18.24 -15.78 8.94
CA LEU A 469 -18.64 -14.75 7.98
C LEU A 469 -17.76 -14.85 6.73
N PHE A 470 -18.39 -14.80 5.55
CA PHE A 470 -17.76 -14.97 4.24
C PHE A 470 -17.06 -16.31 4.00
N ASP A 471 -17.29 -17.33 4.83
CA ASP A 471 -16.59 -18.63 4.75
C ASP A 471 -15.08 -18.55 5.10
N LEU A 472 -14.65 -17.48 5.77
CA LEU A 472 -13.24 -17.28 6.10
C LEU A 472 -12.70 -18.37 7.03
N LEU A 473 -13.47 -18.80 8.03
CA LEU A 473 -13.07 -19.88 8.94
C LEU A 473 -12.69 -21.16 8.18
N HIS A 474 -13.46 -21.53 7.16
CA HIS A 474 -13.18 -22.74 6.36
C HIS A 474 -11.84 -22.63 5.64
N VAL A 475 -11.49 -21.44 5.11
CA VAL A 475 -10.17 -21.18 4.51
C VAL A 475 -9.06 -21.32 5.54
N LEU A 476 -9.25 -20.74 6.74
CA LEU A 476 -8.27 -20.82 7.83
C LEU A 476 -8.04 -22.26 8.34
N GLU A 477 -9.10 -23.07 8.38
CA GLU A 477 -9.02 -24.49 8.79
C GLU A 477 -8.40 -25.37 7.69
N ARG A 478 -8.60 -25.04 6.42
CA ARG A 478 -8.03 -25.77 5.28
C ARG A 478 -6.56 -25.45 5.04
N GLU A 479 -6.14 -24.22 5.32
CA GLU A 479 -4.76 -23.75 5.11
C GLU A 479 -4.15 -23.18 6.42
N PRO A 480 -4.01 -23.97 7.50
CA PRO A 480 -3.64 -23.43 8.81
C PRO A 480 -2.17 -22.99 8.91
N GLN A 481 -1.34 -23.29 7.91
CA GLN A 481 0.01 -22.73 7.77
C GLN A 481 -0.04 -21.26 7.33
N LEU A 482 -1.10 -20.84 6.62
CA LEU A 482 -1.30 -19.47 6.17
C LEU A 482 -2.07 -18.61 7.20
N SER A 483 -2.81 -19.24 8.12
CA SER A 483 -3.60 -18.51 9.13
C SER A 483 -2.75 -17.65 10.06
N GLY A 484 -1.49 -18.04 10.28
CA GLY A 484 -0.52 -17.26 11.06
C GLY A 484 -0.32 -15.87 10.46
N ALA A 485 -0.27 -15.76 9.13
CA ALA A 485 -0.10 -14.49 8.45
C ALA A 485 -1.31 -13.55 8.64
N LEU A 486 -2.53 -14.08 8.71
CA LEU A 486 -3.73 -13.25 8.84
C LEU A 486 -4.00 -12.79 10.28
N LEU A 487 -3.68 -13.65 11.27
CA LEU A 487 -4.18 -13.50 12.64
C LEU A 487 -3.08 -13.40 13.70
N GLN A 488 -1.90 -13.99 13.47
CA GLN A 488 -0.85 -14.03 14.47
C GLN A 488 -0.05 -12.72 14.49
N LYS A 489 0.35 -12.25 15.67
CA LYS A 489 1.27 -11.12 15.79
C LYS A 489 2.58 -11.38 15.05
N SER A 490 2.94 -10.47 14.13
CA SER A 490 4.28 -10.44 13.55
C SER A 490 5.26 -9.94 14.60
N MET A 491 6.34 -10.69 14.82
CA MET A 491 7.47 -10.24 15.64
C MET A 491 8.52 -9.48 14.83
N LYS A 492 8.36 -9.40 13.50
CA LYS A 492 9.27 -8.64 12.63
C LYS A 492 8.78 -7.17 12.59
N PRO A 493 9.54 -6.22 13.15
CA PRO A 493 9.23 -4.81 12.98
C PRO A 493 9.41 -4.39 11.52
N VAL A 494 8.72 -3.31 11.12
CA VAL A 494 8.98 -2.64 9.84
C VAL A 494 10.38 -2.04 9.89
N SER A 495 11.21 -2.33 8.87
CA SER A 495 12.53 -1.72 8.70
C SER A 495 12.50 -0.58 7.67
N ALA A 496 13.49 0.31 7.71
CA ALA A 496 13.64 1.36 6.72
C ALA A 496 13.84 0.76 5.32
N ASP A 497 14.57 -0.35 5.24
CA ASP A 497 14.76 -1.12 4.01
C ASP A 497 13.45 -1.68 3.44
N ASP A 498 12.54 -2.17 4.29
CA ASP A 498 11.22 -2.63 3.85
C ASP A 498 10.43 -1.47 3.21
N ILE A 499 10.48 -0.27 3.80
CA ILE A 499 9.82 0.94 3.26
C ILE A 499 10.47 1.39 1.93
N LYS A 500 11.80 1.48 1.89
CA LYS A 500 12.56 1.91 0.70
C LYS A 500 12.31 1.02 -0.51
N ARG A 501 12.22 -0.30 -0.31
CA ARG A 501 11.92 -1.27 -1.38
C ARG A 501 10.47 -1.22 -1.86
N THR A 502 9.58 -0.74 -1.00
CA THR A 502 8.14 -0.70 -1.25
C THR A 502 7.73 0.58 -1.96
N LEU A 503 8.36 1.71 -1.63
CA LEU A 503 8.06 3.02 -2.21
C LEU A 503 8.43 3.06 -3.69
N ASP A 504 7.43 3.26 -4.55
CA ASP A 504 7.66 3.59 -5.96
C ASP A 504 7.87 5.09 -6.11
N VAL A 505 9.03 5.49 -6.64
CA VAL A 505 9.43 6.90 -6.67
C VAL A 505 9.22 7.50 -8.05
N HIS A 506 8.34 8.50 -8.13
CA HIS A 506 8.01 9.20 -9.35
C HIS A 506 8.96 10.37 -9.59
N TRP A 507 10.05 10.08 -10.30
CA TRP A 507 11.07 11.05 -10.67
C TRP A 507 10.63 12.02 -11.78
N ALA A 508 11.22 13.21 -11.77
CA ALA A 508 11.30 14.07 -12.93
C ALA A 508 12.16 13.43 -14.04
N ALA A 509 12.12 14.01 -15.24
CA ALA A 509 12.84 13.51 -16.40
C ALA A 509 14.34 13.32 -16.13
N GLU A 510 14.92 12.25 -16.71
CA GLU A 510 16.34 11.93 -16.59
C GLU A 510 17.23 13.08 -17.07
N GLY A 511 18.31 13.34 -16.31
CA GLY A 511 19.24 14.43 -16.58
C GLY A 511 18.69 15.85 -16.36
N SER A 512 17.55 16.01 -15.68
CA SER A 512 17.06 17.33 -15.27
C SER A 512 17.62 17.76 -13.91
N ASN A 513 17.93 19.04 -13.74
CA ASN A 513 18.28 19.62 -12.43
C ASN A 513 17.19 19.35 -11.38
N LYS A 514 15.93 19.25 -11.84
CA LYS A 514 14.80 18.87 -11.00
C LYS A 514 14.96 17.47 -10.43
N LYS A 515 15.30 16.48 -11.27
CA LYS A 515 15.57 15.11 -10.80
C LYS A 515 16.73 15.08 -9.81
N GLU A 516 17.78 15.87 -10.03
CA GLU A 516 18.91 15.92 -9.10
C GLU A 516 18.50 16.45 -7.71
N ARG A 517 17.74 17.55 -7.66
CA ARG A 517 17.15 18.03 -6.39
C ARG A 517 16.23 17.00 -5.73
N GLN A 518 15.48 16.24 -6.53
CA GLN A 518 14.64 15.16 -6.02
C GLN A 518 15.47 14.02 -5.45
N LYS A 519 16.62 13.67 -6.06
CA LYS A 519 17.54 12.67 -5.52
C LYS A 519 18.11 13.11 -4.19
N ASP A 520 18.52 14.38 -4.06
CA ASP A 520 18.99 14.93 -2.78
C ASP A 520 17.91 14.84 -1.70
N LEU A 521 16.67 15.18 -2.05
CA LEU A 521 15.53 15.09 -1.15
C LEU A 521 15.20 13.63 -0.78
N TYR A 522 15.26 12.72 -1.75
CA TYR A 522 15.08 11.29 -1.49
C TYR A 522 16.20 10.73 -0.62
N GLU A 523 17.45 11.12 -0.85
CA GLU A 523 18.58 10.72 0.00
C GLU A 523 18.33 11.16 1.45
N ARG A 524 17.88 12.40 1.67
CA ARG A 524 17.50 12.90 3.00
C ARG A 524 16.35 12.11 3.62
N LEU A 525 15.31 11.80 2.84
CA LEU A 525 14.21 10.96 3.30
C LEU A 525 14.72 9.58 3.73
N THR A 526 15.55 8.93 2.92
CA THR A 526 16.09 7.60 3.24
C THR A 526 16.97 7.60 4.48
N LYS A 527 17.80 8.63 4.67
CA LYS A 527 18.62 8.84 5.87
C LYS A 527 17.77 9.08 7.12
N TRP A 528 16.68 9.83 6.98
CA TRP A 528 15.74 10.05 8.07
C TRP A 528 14.98 8.77 8.43
N LEU A 529 14.60 7.95 7.44
CA LEU A 529 14.02 6.62 7.72
C LEU A 529 15.00 5.73 8.49
N ASP A 530 16.29 5.75 8.13
CA ASP A 530 17.33 5.02 8.87
C ASP A 530 17.46 5.53 10.32
N SER A 531 17.46 6.85 10.54
CA SER A 531 17.52 7.40 11.90
C SER A 531 16.29 7.05 12.74
N VAL A 532 15.10 7.04 12.13
CA VAL A 532 13.86 6.61 12.80
C VAL A 532 13.93 5.13 13.18
N GLU A 533 14.52 4.26 12.35
CA GLU A 533 14.76 2.85 12.69
C GLU A 533 15.71 2.69 13.89
N GLU A 534 16.72 3.56 14.00
CA GLU A 534 17.64 3.62 15.15
C GLU A 534 17.00 4.19 16.43
N GLY A 535 15.73 4.60 16.37
CA GLY A 535 14.98 5.16 17.50
C GLY A 535 15.19 6.67 17.70
N ASP A 536 15.73 7.37 16.70
CA ASP A 536 15.89 8.82 16.73
C ASP A 536 14.62 9.52 16.24
N GLY A 537 13.83 10.09 17.15
CA GLY A 537 12.59 10.78 16.80
C GLY A 537 11.50 10.65 17.84
N ARG A 538 10.39 11.34 17.58
CA ARG A 538 9.11 11.12 18.28
C ARG A 538 8.13 10.25 17.49
N VAL A 539 8.52 9.77 16.30
CA VAL A 539 7.70 8.94 15.42
C VAL A 539 8.41 7.61 15.14
N SER A 540 7.64 6.60 14.79
CA SER A 540 8.13 5.29 14.34
C SER A 540 7.98 5.11 12.83
N LEU A 541 8.62 4.07 12.27
CA LEU A 541 8.41 3.67 10.88
C LEU A 541 6.96 3.25 10.59
N GLY A 542 6.27 2.69 11.59
CA GLY A 542 4.85 2.38 11.50
C GLY A 542 3.97 3.63 11.43
N ASP A 543 4.35 4.70 12.13
CA ASP A 543 3.66 5.99 12.04
C ASP A 543 3.83 6.61 10.65
N PHE A 544 5.03 6.53 10.07
CA PHE A 544 5.28 6.97 8.69
C PHE A 544 4.44 6.17 7.69
N LEU A 545 4.40 4.84 7.78
CA LEU A 545 3.56 4.03 6.90
C LEU A 545 2.07 4.34 7.09
N THR A 546 1.63 4.57 8.32
CA THR A 546 0.24 4.93 8.61
C THR A 546 -0.11 6.27 7.97
N PHE A 547 0.80 7.25 8.06
CA PHE A 547 0.65 8.55 7.40
C PHE A 547 0.49 8.42 5.88
N VAL A 548 1.23 7.52 5.23
CA VAL A 548 1.19 7.35 3.76
C VAL A 548 0.04 6.45 3.29
N THR A 549 -0.30 5.40 4.06
CA THR A 549 -1.11 4.26 3.56
C THR A 549 -2.33 3.93 4.41
N ALA A 550 -2.51 4.60 5.55
CA ALA A 550 -3.45 4.23 6.61
C ALA A 550 -3.22 2.86 7.25
N MET A 551 -2.06 2.23 7.00
CA MET A 551 -1.62 0.96 7.58
C MET A 551 -0.20 1.13 8.15
N ASP A 552 0.07 0.49 9.29
CA ASP A 552 1.33 0.59 10.03
C ASP A 552 2.40 -0.42 9.56
N ALA A 553 2.03 -1.36 8.71
CA ALA A 553 2.90 -2.32 8.07
C ALA A 553 2.32 -2.80 6.73
N GLU A 554 3.14 -3.43 5.90
CA GLU A 554 2.64 -4.13 4.71
C GLU A 554 1.68 -5.26 5.11
N PRO A 555 0.45 -5.30 4.55
CA PRO A 555 -0.47 -6.42 4.76
C PRO A 555 0.15 -7.73 4.28
N GLN A 556 -0.15 -8.85 4.93
CA GLN A 556 0.43 -10.14 4.51
C GLN A 556 -0.04 -10.62 3.13
N ILE A 557 -1.16 -10.10 2.65
CA ILE A 557 -1.65 -10.27 1.27
C ILE A 557 -0.96 -9.33 0.26
N GLY A 558 -0.04 -8.50 0.73
CA GLY A 558 0.62 -7.42 -0.01
C GLY A 558 -0.22 -6.14 -0.08
N TRP A 559 0.37 -5.12 -0.69
CA TRP A 559 -0.30 -3.84 -0.92
C TRP A 559 -1.44 -3.96 -1.93
N ALA A 560 -2.60 -3.42 -1.58
CA ALA A 560 -3.70 -3.20 -2.53
C ALA A 560 -3.36 -2.08 -3.53
N LEU A 561 -2.61 -1.07 -3.07
CA LEU A 561 -1.97 -0.04 -3.88
C LEU A 561 -0.55 0.14 -3.34
N ARG A 562 0.46 -0.07 -4.18
CA ARG A 562 1.85 0.18 -3.77
C ARG A 562 2.02 1.66 -3.36
N PRO A 563 2.70 1.92 -2.23
CA PRO A 563 3.01 3.27 -1.80
C PRO A 563 3.81 4.04 -2.83
N ILE A 564 3.37 5.26 -3.16
CA ILE A 564 4.02 6.12 -4.15
C ILE A 564 4.64 7.33 -3.46
N LEU A 565 5.88 7.64 -3.81
CA LEU A 565 6.53 8.90 -3.49
C LEU A 565 6.58 9.79 -4.74
N GLN A 566 6.02 10.98 -4.63
CA GLN A 566 6.11 12.01 -5.66
C GLN A 566 6.57 13.35 -5.09
N PHE A 567 6.91 14.28 -5.98
CA PHE A 567 7.48 15.58 -5.60
C PHE A 567 6.63 16.74 -6.12
N CYS A 568 6.54 17.81 -5.32
CA CYS A 568 5.92 19.06 -5.76
C CYS A 568 6.91 20.22 -5.79
N GLU A 569 6.90 20.97 -6.89
CA GLU A 569 7.60 22.24 -6.99
C GLU A 569 6.96 23.24 -6.02
N CYS A 570 7.83 23.93 -5.31
CA CYS A 570 7.48 25.00 -4.39
C CYS A 570 8.23 26.27 -4.84
N PRO A 571 7.57 27.43 -4.84
CA PRO A 571 8.26 28.69 -4.99
C PRO A 571 9.11 29.00 -3.76
N GLU A 572 9.99 29.96 -3.94
CA GLU A 572 10.93 30.40 -2.93
C GLU A 572 10.21 30.86 -1.66
N GLY A 573 10.80 30.53 -0.51
CA GLY A 573 10.24 30.86 0.81
C GLY A 573 9.06 30.00 1.26
N CYS A 574 8.64 29.01 0.47
CA CYS A 574 7.63 28.04 0.89
C CYS A 574 8.08 27.24 2.13
N ARG A 575 7.10 26.89 2.98
CA ARG A 575 7.27 26.06 4.18
C ARG A 575 6.18 24.99 4.30
N CYS A 576 5.65 24.52 3.17
CA CYS A 576 4.62 23.50 3.20
C CYS A 576 5.19 22.17 3.71
N LEU A 577 4.35 21.42 4.41
CA LEU A 577 4.70 20.09 4.89
C LEU A 577 4.51 19.06 3.76
N PRO A 578 5.18 17.90 3.85
CA PRO A 578 4.76 16.71 3.16
C PRO A 578 3.27 16.44 3.37
N VAL A 579 2.58 16.01 2.32
CA VAL A 579 1.16 15.65 2.38
C VAL A 579 0.94 14.27 1.81
N SER A 580 0.03 13.52 2.42
CA SER A 580 -0.32 12.16 2.00
C SER A 580 -1.76 12.06 1.53
N ASN A 581 -1.97 11.21 0.54
CA ASN A 581 -3.27 10.75 0.08
C ASN A 581 -3.33 9.24 0.34
N THR A 582 -3.90 8.84 1.48
CA THR A 582 -3.96 7.43 1.91
C THR A 582 -4.87 6.58 1.04
N CYS A 583 -5.89 7.18 0.44
CA CYS A 583 -6.72 6.55 -0.58
C CYS A 583 -5.88 6.07 -1.76
N ALA A 584 -4.90 6.87 -2.21
CA ALA A 584 -3.98 6.53 -3.31
C ALA A 584 -2.61 5.99 -2.83
N ALA A 585 -2.45 5.73 -1.53
CA ALA A 585 -1.16 5.39 -0.90
C ALA A 585 0.01 6.31 -1.33
N THR A 586 -0.24 7.60 -1.55
CA THR A 586 0.74 8.53 -2.16
C THR A 586 1.20 9.59 -1.19
N ILE A 587 2.52 9.74 -1.01
CA ILE A 587 3.14 10.87 -0.31
C ILE A 587 3.71 11.86 -1.33
N THR A 588 3.43 13.14 -1.13
CA THR A 588 3.95 14.24 -1.94
C THR A 588 4.92 15.07 -1.12
N MET A 589 6.19 15.02 -1.53
CA MET A 589 7.31 15.72 -0.88
C MET A 589 7.61 17.07 -1.53
N PRO A 590 7.60 18.17 -0.77
CA PRO A 590 8.00 19.49 -1.25
C PRO A 590 9.49 19.59 -1.60
N GLU A 591 9.82 19.99 -2.83
CA GLU A 591 11.23 20.04 -3.29
C GLU A 591 12.11 20.99 -2.44
N HIS A 592 11.53 22.04 -1.85
CA HIS A 592 12.27 22.97 -1.00
C HIS A 592 12.85 22.31 0.27
N MET A 593 12.27 21.19 0.73
CA MET A 593 12.78 20.44 1.87
C MET A 593 14.18 19.89 1.65
N GLY A 594 14.60 19.68 0.39
CA GLY A 594 15.96 19.23 0.05
C GLY A 594 17.04 20.24 0.46
N THR A 595 16.66 21.50 0.69
CA THR A 595 17.57 22.58 1.09
C THR A 595 17.58 22.85 2.59
N LEU A 596 16.69 22.22 3.37
CA LEU A 596 16.58 22.46 4.80
C LEU A 596 17.81 21.93 5.57
N PRO A 597 18.20 22.59 6.66
CA PRO A 597 19.08 22.00 7.67
C PRO A 597 18.53 20.65 8.15
N GLN A 598 19.41 19.71 8.51
CA GLN A 598 19.01 18.34 8.88
C GLN A 598 17.96 18.31 10.01
N GLU A 599 18.15 19.10 11.06
CA GLU A 599 17.20 19.19 12.18
C GLU A 599 15.84 19.75 11.75
N GLU A 600 15.84 20.74 10.85
CA GLU A 600 14.60 21.33 10.34
C GLU A 600 13.87 20.36 9.39
N PHE A 601 14.61 19.64 8.54
CA PHE A 601 14.06 18.57 7.72
C PHE A 601 13.38 17.50 8.59
N ARG A 602 14.07 17.03 9.62
CA ARG A 602 13.54 16.05 10.59
C ARG A 602 12.29 16.57 11.28
N ALA A 603 12.34 17.77 11.86
CA ALA A 603 11.20 18.36 12.55
C ALA A 603 10.00 18.52 11.62
N THR A 604 10.23 18.91 10.37
CA THR A 604 9.20 19.05 9.33
C THR A 604 8.58 17.69 8.97
N MET A 605 9.39 16.65 8.81
CA MET A 605 8.91 15.27 8.57
C MET A 605 8.09 14.75 9.75
N GLU A 606 8.60 14.89 10.97
CA GLU A 606 7.92 14.43 12.18
C GLU A 606 6.61 15.19 12.40
N GLU A 607 6.58 16.49 12.13
CA GLU A 607 5.35 17.30 12.20
C GLU A 607 4.32 16.85 11.17
N ALA A 608 4.74 16.58 9.93
CA ALA A 608 3.83 16.07 8.90
C ALA A 608 3.22 14.71 9.27
N VAL A 609 4.03 13.80 9.81
CA VAL A 609 3.56 12.49 10.26
C VAL A 609 2.60 12.66 11.44
N VAL A 610 3.01 13.34 12.51
CA VAL A 610 2.19 13.49 13.73
C VAL A 610 0.86 14.16 13.43
N SER A 611 0.88 15.26 12.68
CA SER A 611 -0.33 16.02 12.39
C SER A 611 -1.20 15.35 11.31
N GLY A 612 -0.61 14.44 10.51
CA GLY A 612 -1.29 13.65 9.49
C GLY A 612 -1.92 12.33 9.97
N LEU A 613 -1.57 11.82 11.17
CA LEU A 613 -2.11 10.56 11.74
C LEU A 613 -3.63 10.58 12.02
N GLY A 614 -4.28 11.73 11.84
CA GLY A 614 -5.72 11.93 11.94
C GLY A 614 -6.43 12.15 10.59
N PHE A 615 -5.73 12.06 9.45
CA PHE A 615 -6.17 12.40 8.09
C PHE A 615 -6.95 13.72 7.91
N GLY A 616 -6.95 14.58 8.93
CA GLY A 616 -7.37 15.96 8.85
C GLY A 616 -6.33 16.80 8.12
N ARG A 617 -6.79 17.85 7.43
CA ARG A 617 -5.89 18.84 6.84
C ARG A 617 -5.29 19.72 7.94
N VAL A 618 -3.99 19.97 7.87
CA VAL A 618 -3.29 21.00 8.66
C VAL A 618 -3.22 22.28 7.85
#